data_AF-A0A8B2TZJ6-F1
#
_entry.id   AF-A0A8B2TZJ6-F1
#
_cell.length_a   1.000
_cell.length_b   1.000
_cell.length_c   1.000
_cell.angle_alpha   90.00
_cell.angle_beta   90.00
_cell.angle_gamma   90.00
#
_symmetry.space_group_name_H-M   'P 1'
#
loop_
_entity.id
_entity.type
_entity.pdbx_description
1 polymer ?
#
loop_
_entity_poly.entity_id
_entity_poly.type
_entity_poly.pdbx_seq_one_letter_code
_entity_poly.pdbx_strand_id
1 'polypeptide(L)'
;MKTNMQGYVYILVSRNCECIKIGGSDYPPLKRIKEINITEPYKSLGKWELADFRQVTNWRKVEYQLHYMFRSKLNRQQKNQKELFYLSIKEASDALNKVDESLIINKPKVDRMFNDKQLFNYLQQLFIFSGLTHWLEYQGIWSFVLFPSTSGGRYFTLSIGAHEVAFSTLNKQDNLSEHMILVDRLILDFPNVVYWIKQHEGKFLENDYKTSLPRAISLYFKGDFQDTLEFLQLPGVRRALIAYWHEALFELKDLNKKSSYARFHNYNATIKLYQSINKI
;
A
#
# COMPACT_ATOMS: atom_id res chain seq x y z
N MET A 1 19.77 -7.83 23.43
CA MET A 1 18.53 -7.70 22.63
C MET A 1 18.73 -8.44 21.31
N LYS A 2 17.96 -9.50 21.02
CA LYS A 2 17.98 -10.12 19.68
C LYS A 2 17.46 -9.07 18.70
N THR A 3 18.33 -8.56 17.84
CA THR A 3 17.96 -7.60 16.79
C THR A 3 17.02 -8.32 15.84
N ASN A 4 15.85 -7.72 15.56
CA ASN A 4 14.93 -8.31 14.60
C ASN A 4 15.60 -8.28 13.22
N MET A 5 15.80 -9.47 12.63
CA MET A 5 16.42 -9.61 11.32
C MET A 5 15.45 -9.20 10.21
N GLN A 6 14.16 -9.47 10.40
CA GLN A 6 13.12 -9.03 9.49
C GLN A 6 12.97 -7.51 9.55
N GLY A 7 12.86 -6.88 8.39
CA GLY A 7 12.74 -5.45 8.30
C GLY A 7 12.54 -4.97 6.87
N TYR A 8 13.07 -3.79 6.59
CA TYR A 8 12.89 -3.06 5.35
C TYR A 8 14.22 -2.54 4.87
N VAL A 9 14.42 -2.59 3.56
CA VAL A 9 15.50 -1.87 2.88
C VAL A 9 14.84 -0.87 1.95
N TYR A 10 15.27 0.39 2.02
CA TYR A 10 14.60 1.52 1.39
C TYR A 10 15.59 2.44 0.67
N ILE A 11 15.07 3.15 -0.31
CA ILE A 11 15.74 4.17 -1.11
C ILE A 11 15.03 5.49 -0.82
N LEU A 12 15.79 6.48 -0.35
CA LEU A 12 15.30 7.84 -0.16
C LEU A 12 15.99 8.80 -1.11
N VAL A 13 15.27 9.85 -1.46
CA VAL A 13 15.73 10.93 -2.35
C VAL A 13 15.48 12.26 -1.69
N SER A 14 16.28 13.26 -2.05
CA SER A 14 15.99 14.66 -1.71
C SER A 14 16.25 15.53 -2.93
N ARG A 15 15.44 16.59 -3.10
CA ARG A 15 15.69 17.61 -4.12
C ARG A 15 16.94 18.45 -3.84
N ASN A 16 17.42 18.43 -2.60
CA ASN A 16 18.57 19.21 -2.14
C ASN A 16 19.87 18.39 -2.12
N CYS A 17 19.84 17.15 -2.64
CA CYS A 17 21.00 16.27 -2.68
C CYS A 17 21.01 15.46 -3.98
N GLU A 18 22.12 15.51 -4.72
CA GLU A 18 22.30 14.68 -5.92
C GLU A 18 22.49 13.18 -5.59
N CYS A 19 22.79 12.86 -4.34
CA CYS A 19 22.89 11.48 -3.88
C CYS A 19 21.52 10.94 -3.49
N ILE A 20 21.34 9.64 -3.69
CA ILE A 20 20.28 8.88 -3.02
C ILE A 20 20.80 8.30 -1.71
N LYS A 21 19.88 8.00 -0.81
CA LYS A 21 20.16 7.30 0.43
C LYS A 21 19.63 5.87 0.36
N ILE A 22 20.50 4.88 0.57
CA ILE A 22 20.10 3.47 0.72
C ILE A 22 20.24 3.11 2.19
N GLY A 23 19.17 2.69 2.83
CA GLY A 23 19.18 2.34 4.25
C GLY A 23 18.31 1.15 4.60
N GLY A 24 18.57 0.58 5.76
CA GLY A 24 17.79 -0.49 6.35
C GLY A 24 17.18 -0.14 7.70
N SER A 25 16.11 -0.83 8.09
CA SER A 25 15.49 -0.73 9.42
C SER A 25 14.61 -1.93 9.74
N ASP A 26 14.49 -2.28 11.01
CA ASP A 26 13.48 -3.20 11.54
C ASP A 26 12.09 -2.56 11.72
N TYR A 27 11.97 -1.25 11.48
CA TYR A 27 10.71 -0.52 11.45
C TYR A 27 10.33 -0.12 10.00
N PRO A 28 9.04 0.08 9.70
CA PRO A 28 8.61 0.58 8.39
C PRO A 28 9.38 1.86 8.01
N PRO A 29 9.76 2.04 6.73
CA PRO A 29 10.63 3.14 6.29
C PRO A 29 10.17 4.51 6.77
N LEU A 30 8.86 4.72 6.88
CA LEU A 30 8.22 5.96 7.30
C LEU A 30 8.61 6.41 8.71
N LYS A 31 8.72 5.49 9.66
CA LYS A 31 9.21 5.83 11.01
C LYS A 31 10.66 6.30 10.92
N ARG A 32 11.46 5.61 10.11
CA ARG A 32 12.88 5.89 9.94
C ARG A 32 13.15 7.19 9.18
N ILE A 33 12.32 7.55 8.19
CA ILE A 33 12.42 8.80 7.44
C ILE A 33 12.21 10.02 8.34
N LYS A 34 11.28 9.95 9.31
CA LYS A 34 11.09 11.02 10.29
C LYS A 34 12.36 11.27 11.11
N GLU A 35 13.03 10.20 11.56
CA GLU A 35 14.30 10.29 12.29
C GLU A 35 15.44 10.83 11.41
N ILE A 36 15.52 10.38 10.16
CA ILE A 36 16.52 10.85 9.17
C ILE A 36 16.36 12.36 8.92
N ASN A 37 15.14 12.84 8.72
CA ASN A 37 14.88 14.25 8.41
C ASN A 37 15.17 15.23 9.57
N ILE A 38 15.42 14.75 10.78
CA ILE A 38 15.78 15.59 11.93
C ILE A 38 17.22 15.40 12.41
N THR A 39 17.98 14.49 11.80
CA THR A 39 19.33 14.09 12.26
C THR A 39 20.39 14.51 11.25
N GLU A 40 21.49 15.13 11.70
CA GLU A 40 22.64 15.42 10.84
C GLU A 40 23.42 14.15 10.47
N PRO A 41 24.02 14.06 9.26
CA PRO A 41 24.08 15.10 8.22
C PRO A 41 22.81 15.20 7.34
N TYR A 42 21.85 14.28 7.49
CA TYR A 42 20.74 14.14 6.56
C TYR A 42 19.74 15.30 6.62
N LYS A 43 19.52 15.87 7.81
CA LYS A 43 18.67 17.05 8.00
C LYS A 43 19.07 18.19 7.06
N SER A 44 20.35 18.53 6.99
CA SER A 44 20.87 19.60 6.12
C SER A 44 20.78 19.29 4.62
N LEU A 45 20.68 18.02 4.26
CA LEU A 45 20.55 17.55 2.88
C LEU A 45 19.10 17.21 2.48
N GLY A 46 18.16 17.32 3.42
CA GLY A 46 16.76 16.98 3.24
C GLY A 46 15.93 18.13 2.64
N LYS A 47 14.61 18.00 2.52
CA LYS A 47 13.77 16.90 3.03
C LYS A 47 13.96 15.62 2.20
N TRP A 48 14.14 14.50 2.89
CA TRP A 48 14.21 13.15 2.33
C TRP A 48 12.82 12.54 2.22
N GLU A 49 12.55 11.91 1.09
CA GLU A 49 11.27 11.30 0.74
C GLU A 49 11.50 9.85 0.28
N LEU A 50 10.52 8.98 0.50
CA LEU A 50 10.60 7.58 0.10
C LEU A 50 10.47 7.45 -1.41
N ALA A 51 11.47 6.87 -2.07
CA ALA A 51 11.40 6.53 -3.49
C ALA A 51 10.98 5.08 -3.73
N ASP A 52 11.58 4.13 -2.99
CA ASP A 52 11.31 2.70 -3.15
C ASP A 52 11.71 1.93 -1.87
N PHE A 53 11.18 0.72 -1.67
CA PHE A 53 11.57 -0.16 -0.57
C PHE A 53 11.14 -1.62 -0.76
N ARG A 54 11.76 -2.55 -0.04
CA ARG A 54 11.31 -3.95 0.08
C ARG A 54 11.27 -4.36 1.54
N GLN A 55 10.23 -5.11 1.90
CA GLN A 55 10.17 -5.85 3.16
C GLN A 55 10.88 -7.20 3.00
N VAL A 56 11.87 -7.45 3.86
CA VAL A 56 12.78 -8.59 3.73
C VAL A 56 12.98 -9.34 5.04
N THR A 57 13.35 -10.61 4.96
CA THR A 57 13.59 -11.49 6.12
C THR A 57 14.90 -11.16 6.85
N ASN A 58 15.88 -10.55 6.16
CA ASN A 58 17.13 -10.08 6.74
C ASN A 58 17.56 -8.73 6.13
N TRP A 59 17.14 -7.62 6.73
CA TRP A 59 17.41 -6.29 6.18
C TRP A 59 18.89 -5.91 6.24
N ARG A 60 19.63 -6.34 7.26
CA ARG A 60 21.06 -6.07 7.40
C ARG A 60 21.88 -6.73 6.30
N LYS A 61 21.54 -7.98 5.96
CA LYS A 61 22.18 -8.71 4.85
C LYS A 61 21.94 -8.01 3.52
N VAL A 62 20.69 -7.64 3.23
CA VAL A 62 20.30 -7.01 1.96
C VAL A 62 20.91 -5.61 1.84
N GLU A 63 20.81 -4.78 2.88
CA GLU A 63 21.43 -3.45 2.92
C GLU A 63 22.94 -3.53 2.67
N TYR A 64 23.63 -4.42 3.39
CA TYR A 64 25.07 -4.62 3.22
C TYR A 64 25.43 -5.01 1.78
N GLN A 65 24.67 -5.92 1.17
CA GLN A 65 24.87 -6.32 -0.23
C GLN A 65 24.69 -5.14 -1.20
N LEU A 66 23.66 -4.31 -1.02
CA LEU A 66 23.44 -3.12 -1.84
C LEU A 66 24.58 -2.09 -1.66
N HIS A 67 24.97 -1.82 -0.42
CA HIS A 67 26.08 -0.89 -0.13
C HIS A 67 27.40 -1.38 -0.73
N TYR A 68 27.66 -2.69 -0.65
CA TYR A 68 28.85 -3.30 -1.25
C TYR A 68 28.85 -3.17 -2.77
N MET A 69 27.72 -3.50 -3.41
CA MET A 69 27.53 -3.38 -4.86
C MET A 69 27.78 -1.95 -5.36
N PHE A 70 27.35 -0.94 -4.60
CA PHE A 70 27.48 0.47 -4.96
C PHE A 70 28.66 1.18 -4.30
N ARG A 71 29.61 0.45 -3.71
CA ARG A 71 30.74 1.01 -2.97
C ARG A 71 31.59 2.00 -3.79
N SER A 72 31.70 1.77 -5.10
CA SER A 72 32.41 2.67 -6.02
C SER A 72 31.73 4.03 -6.20
N LYS A 73 30.42 4.10 -5.96
CA LYS A 73 29.59 5.30 -6.09
C LYS A 73 29.27 5.97 -4.73
N LEU A 74 29.87 5.49 -3.64
CA LEU A 74 29.67 6.04 -2.30
C LEU A 74 30.13 7.51 -2.23
N ASN A 75 29.28 8.41 -1.73
CA ASN A 75 29.65 9.78 -1.45
C ASN A 75 30.62 9.82 -0.25
N ARG A 76 31.86 10.23 -0.50
CA ARG A 76 32.92 10.38 0.51
C ARG A 76 33.12 11.81 1.00
N GLN A 77 32.45 12.78 0.38
CA GLN A 77 32.57 14.19 0.74
C GLN A 77 31.76 14.51 1.99
N GLN A 78 30.59 13.89 2.16
CA GLN A 78 29.80 14.05 3.38
C GLN A 78 30.39 13.23 4.53
N LYS A 79 30.92 13.92 5.55
CA LYS A 79 31.45 13.29 6.76
C LYS A 79 30.34 12.55 7.53
N ASN A 80 30.73 11.51 8.28
CA ASN A 80 29.89 10.76 9.21
C ASN A 80 28.68 10.02 8.60
N GLN A 81 28.72 9.68 7.31
CA GLN A 81 27.71 8.81 6.69
C GLN A 81 28.37 7.79 5.75
N LYS A 82 27.72 6.64 5.55
CA LYS A 82 28.17 5.58 4.63
C LYS A 82 27.02 5.05 3.77
N GLU A 83 25.97 5.86 3.63
CA GLU A 83 24.65 5.43 3.14
C GLU A 83 24.17 6.30 1.96
N LEU A 84 24.95 7.31 1.55
CA LEU A 84 24.68 8.19 0.41
C LEU A 84 25.51 7.79 -0.82
N PHE A 85 24.86 7.66 -1.96
CA PHE A 85 25.47 7.16 -3.20
C PHE A 85 25.11 8.05 -4.40
N TYR A 86 26.07 8.30 -5.29
CA TYR A 86 25.87 8.96 -6.57
C TYR A 86 25.25 7.98 -7.57
N LEU A 87 23.93 7.80 -7.46
CA LEU A 87 23.14 6.85 -8.23
C LEU A 87 21.83 7.51 -8.67
N SER A 88 21.31 7.08 -9.81
CA SER A 88 19.92 7.36 -10.14
C SER A 88 18.97 6.50 -9.30
N ILE A 89 17.73 6.96 -9.13
CA ILE A 89 16.65 6.19 -8.48
C ILE A 89 16.48 4.85 -9.18
N LYS A 90 16.47 4.86 -10.51
CA LYS A 90 16.29 3.68 -11.34
C LYS A 90 17.35 2.62 -11.07
N GLU A 91 18.63 2.98 -11.05
CA GLU A 91 19.71 2.02 -10.78
C GLU A 91 19.56 1.35 -9.40
N ALA A 92 19.17 2.12 -8.39
CA ALA A 92 18.97 1.59 -7.05
C ALA A 92 17.72 0.70 -6.96
N SER A 93 16.61 1.11 -7.59
CA SER A 93 15.39 0.31 -7.68
C SER A 93 15.60 -0.98 -8.46
N ASP A 94 16.35 -0.95 -9.56
CA ASP A 94 16.72 -2.13 -10.34
C ASP A 94 17.54 -3.12 -9.50
N ALA A 95 18.47 -2.62 -8.69
CA ALA A 95 19.21 -3.43 -7.74
C ALA A 95 18.32 -4.02 -6.65
N LEU A 96 17.36 -3.25 -6.14
CA LEU A 96 16.41 -3.70 -5.13
C LEU A 96 15.46 -4.79 -5.68
N ASN A 97 15.10 -4.72 -6.97
CA ASN A 97 14.34 -5.74 -7.69
C ASN A 97 15.11 -7.04 -7.90
N LYS A 98 16.44 -7.00 -7.91
CA LYS A 98 17.33 -8.17 -8.09
C LYS A 98 17.73 -8.84 -6.77
N VAL A 99 17.22 -8.36 -5.63
CA VAL A 99 17.44 -9.02 -4.34
C VAL A 99 16.91 -10.44 -4.40
N ASP A 100 17.68 -11.37 -3.83
CA ASP A 100 17.33 -12.79 -3.72
C ASP A 100 15.89 -12.97 -3.23
N GLU A 101 15.09 -13.66 -4.04
CA GLU A 101 13.66 -13.86 -3.81
C GLU A 101 13.36 -14.54 -2.48
N SER A 102 14.26 -15.40 -2.00
CA SER A 102 14.15 -16.08 -0.70
C SER A 102 14.22 -15.12 0.49
N LEU A 103 14.75 -13.92 0.27
CA LEU A 103 14.81 -12.86 1.28
C LEU A 103 13.57 -11.96 1.23
N ILE A 104 12.73 -12.03 0.20
CA ILE A 104 11.57 -11.15 0.03
C ILE A 104 10.34 -11.75 0.72
N ILE A 105 9.77 -11.00 1.66
CA ILE A 105 8.60 -11.44 2.41
C ILE A 105 7.35 -11.45 1.51
N ASN A 106 6.57 -12.54 1.61
CA ASN A 106 5.31 -12.76 0.90
C ASN A 106 5.41 -12.77 -0.64
N LYS A 107 6.60 -12.98 -1.21
CA LYS A 107 6.81 -12.95 -2.66
C LYS A 107 5.85 -13.85 -3.46
N PRO A 108 5.60 -15.12 -3.09
CA PRO A 108 4.64 -15.96 -3.82
C PRO A 108 3.23 -15.36 -3.91
N LYS A 109 2.74 -14.70 -2.84
CA LYS A 109 1.44 -14.01 -2.84
C LYS A 109 1.45 -12.79 -3.77
N VAL A 110 2.52 -12.00 -3.73
CA VAL A 110 2.70 -10.81 -4.57
C VAL A 110 2.79 -11.19 -6.05
N ASP A 111 3.48 -12.29 -6.37
CA ASP A 111 3.61 -12.76 -7.74
C ASP A 111 2.31 -13.38 -8.25
N ARG A 112 1.57 -14.12 -7.41
CA ARG A 112 0.21 -14.59 -7.74
C ARG A 112 -0.71 -13.44 -8.11
N MET A 113 -0.72 -12.35 -7.33
CA MET A 113 -1.51 -11.16 -7.64
C MET A 113 -1.14 -10.58 -9.01
N PHE A 114 0.16 -10.51 -9.34
CA PHE A 114 0.62 -9.92 -10.59
C PHE A 114 0.34 -10.80 -11.81
N ASN A 115 0.34 -12.12 -11.65
CA ASN A 115 0.03 -13.06 -12.73
C ASN A 115 -1.47 -13.08 -13.06
N ASP A 116 -2.32 -12.78 -12.08
CA ASP A 116 -3.76 -12.58 -12.28
C ASP A 116 -4.03 -11.16 -12.78
N LYS A 117 -4.04 -10.98 -14.12
CA LYS A 117 -4.18 -9.66 -14.76
C LYS A 117 -5.49 -8.96 -14.39
N GLN A 118 -6.57 -9.70 -14.18
CA GLN A 118 -7.88 -9.12 -13.85
C GLN A 118 -7.88 -8.57 -12.42
N LEU A 119 -7.43 -9.38 -11.46
CA LEU A 119 -7.25 -8.93 -10.07
C LEU A 119 -6.29 -7.74 -9.99
N PHE A 120 -5.17 -7.82 -10.71
CA PHE A 120 -4.17 -6.76 -10.73
C PHE A 120 -4.74 -5.44 -11.24
N ASN A 121 -5.44 -5.46 -12.39
CA ASN A 121 -6.06 -4.27 -12.96
C ASN A 121 -7.11 -3.68 -12.01
N TYR A 122 -7.97 -4.52 -11.41
CA TYR A 122 -8.93 -4.05 -10.41
C TYR A 122 -8.25 -3.36 -9.23
N LEU A 123 -7.21 -3.97 -8.65
CA LEU A 123 -6.47 -3.38 -7.52
C LEU A 123 -5.79 -2.06 -7.90
N GLN A 124 -5.23 -1.97 -9.11
CA GLN A 124 -4.66 -0.72 -9.61
C GLN A 124 -5.73 0.38 -9.68
N GLN A 125 -6.87 0.10 -10.30
CA GLN A 125 -7.96 1.07 -10.40
C GLN A 125 -8.53 1.43 -9.04
N LEU A 126 -8.71 0.47 -8.14
CA LEU A 126 -9.19 0.75 -6.78
C LEU A 126 -8.23 1.69 -6.03
N PHE A 127 -6.91 1.48 -6.14
CA PHE A 127 -5.91 2.36 -5.52
C PHE A 127 -5.92 3.78 -6.13
N ILE A 128 -6.09 3.89 -7.46
CA ILE A 128 -6.18 5.17 -8.17
C ILE A 128 -7.46 5.93 -7.79
N PHE A 129 -8.62 5.26 -7.87
CA PHE A 129 -9.93 5.87 -7.64
C PHE A 129 -10.15 6.29 -6.19
N SER A 130 -9.69 5.48 -5.24
CA SER A 130 -9.72 5.83 -3.81
C SER A 130 -8.68 6.88 -3.43
N GLY A 131 -7.66 7.11 -4.25
CA GLY A 131 -6.55 8.02 -3.94
C GLY A 131 -5.59 7.47 -2.87
N LEU A 132 -5.63 6.17 -2.57
CA LEU A 132 -4.77 5.53 -1.57
C LEU A 132 -3.27 5.64 -1.93
N THR A 133 -2.95 5.85 -3.21
CA THR A 133 -1.61 6.15 -3.71
C THR A 133 -0.98 7.40 -3.06
N HIS A 134 -1.79 8.37 -2.62
CA HIS A 134 -1.31 9.56 -1.90
C HIS A 134 -1.07 9.32 -0.40
N TRP A 135 -1.47 8.14 0.10
CA TRP A 135 -1.39 7.77 1.51
C TRP A 135 -0.31 6.72 1.78
N LEU A 136 0.63 6.53 0.85
CA LEU A 136 1.76 5.61 1.04
C LEU A 136 2.59 5.94 2.27
N GLU A 137 2.71 7.23 2.60
CA GLU A 137 3.43 7.69 3.79
C GLU A 137 2.74 7.36 5.11
N TYR A 138 1.50 6.86 5.04
CA TYR A 138 0.66 6.53 6.18
C TYR A 138 0.23 5.05 6.14
N GLN A 139 0.97 4.20 5.43
CA GLN A 139 0.84 2.75 5.53
C GLN A 139 0.91 2.31 7.00
N GLY A 140 -0.01 1.42 7.39
CA GLY A 140 -0.22 1.03 8.78
C GLY A 140 -1.34 1.79 9.48
N ILE A 141 -1.77 2.97 8.99
CA ILE A 141 -3.10 3.52 9.29
C ILE A 141 -4.17 2.76 8.50
N TRP A 142 -3.82 2.41 7.27
CA TRP A 142 -4.55 1.46 6.43
C TRP A 142 -3.72 0.19 6.20
N SER A 143 -4.40 -0.91 5.95
CA SER A 143 -3.79 -2.21 5.68
C SER A 143 -4.32 -2.83 4.39
N PHE A 144 -3.42 -3.44 3.62
CA PHE A 144 -3.76 -4.21 2.43
C PHE A 144 -3.23 -5.64 2.62
N VAL A 145 -4.13 -6.62 2.56
CA VAL A 145 -3.79 -8.03 2.78
C VAL A 145 -4.25 -8.84 1.58
N LEU A 146 -3.32 -9.53 0.93
CA LEU A 146 -3.53 -10.45 -0.17
C LEU A 146 -3.74 -11.87 0.36
N PHE A 147 -4.76 -12.52 -0.20
CA PHE A 147 -5.13 -13.90 0.12
C PHE A 147 -5.16 -14.15 1.63
N PRO A 148 -5.96 -13.37 2.39
CA PRO A 148 -6.09 -13.59 3.83
C PRO A 148 -6.82 -14.91 4.08
N SER A 149 -6.46 -15.58 5.17
CA SER A 149 -7.15 -16.79 5.62
C SER A 149 -8.46 -16.40 6.32
N THR A 150 -9.54 -16.27 5.55
CA THR A 150 -10.89 -16.01 6.06
C THR A 150 -11.82 -17.19 5.78
N SER A 151 -12.90 -17.29 6.54
CA SER A 151 -14.00 -18.20 6.18
C SER A 151 -14.51 -17.83 4.78
N GLY A 152 -14.54 -18.78 3.86
CA GLY A 152 -14.93 -18.56 2.46
C GLY A 152 -13.82 -18.08 1.52
N GLY A 153 -12.66 -17.66 2.04
CA GLY A 153 -11.52 -17.20 1.26
C GLY A 153 -11.73 -15.85 0.55
N ARG A 154 -10.66 -15.06 0.43
CA ARG A 154 -10.68 -13.77 -0.26
C ARG A 154 -9.45 -13.59 -1.14
N TYR A 155 -9.59 -12.83 -2.21
CA TYR A 155 -8.46 -12.34 -3.00
C TYR A 155 -7.68 -11.28 -2.23
N PHE A 156 -8.39 -10.36 -1.58
CA PHE A 156 -7.78 -9.35 -0.73
C PHE A 156 -8.76 -8.79 0.32
N THR A 157 -8.19 -8.07 1.28
CA THR A 157 -8.91 -7.18 2.19
C THR A 157 -8.13 -5.88 2.35
N LEU A 158 -8.82 -4.75 2.19
CA LEU A 158 -8.38 -3.41 2.57
C LEU A 158 -9.10 -3.01 3.85
N SER A 159 -8.35 -2.38 4.76
CA SER A 159 -8.90 -1.86 6.01
C SER A 159 -8.35 -0.47 6.28
N ILE A 160 -9.17 0.41 6.83
CA ILE A 160 -8.76 1.73 7.34
C ILE A 160 -9.06 1.72 8.84
N GLY A 161 -8.04 1.93 9.66
CA GLY A 161 -8.17 1.79 11.10
C GLY A 161 -8.63 0.38 11.51
N ALA A 162 -9.75 0.30 12.21
CA ALA A 162 -10.22 -0.94 12.82
C ALA A 162 -11.25 -1.73 12.00
N HIS A 163 -11.62 -1.29 10.79
CA HIS A 163 -12.65 -1.95 9.99
C HIS A 163 -12.24 -2.17 8.53
N GLU A 164 -12.85 -3.18 7.92
CA GLU A 164 -12.70 -3.49 6.49
C GLU A 164 -13.43 -2.43 5.66
N VAL A 165 -12.76 -1.95 4.61
CA VAL A 165 -13.32 -0.95 3.69
C VAL A 165 -13.43 -1.45 2.26
N ALA A 166 -12.73 -2.54 1.92
CA ALA A 166 -13.01 -3.26 0.68
C ALA A 166 -12.51 -4.70 0.78
N PHE A 167 -13.23 -5.63 0.15
CA PHE A 167 -12.73 -6.98 -0.10
C PHE A 167 -13.36 -7.60 -1.33
N SER A 168 -12.79 -8.71 -1.78
CA SER A 168 -13.43 -9.58 -2.79
C SER A 168 -13.23 -11.03 -2.40
N THR A 169 -14.31 -11.79 -2.32
CA THR A 169 -14.28 -13.22 -1.99
C THR A 169 -13.78 -14.05 -3.18
N LEU A 170 -13.31 -15.27 -2.92
CA LEU A 170 -12.95 -16.17 -4.02
C LEU A 170 -14.21 -16.62 -4.77
N ASN A 171 -14.10 -16.69 -6.10
CA ASN A 171 -15.10 -17.41 -6.90
C ASN A 171 -15.20 -18.86 -6.40
N LYS A 172 -16.42 -19.33 -6.20
CA LYS A 172 -16.73 -20.74 -5.97
C LYS A 172 -17.41 -21.29 -7.22
N GLN A 173 -17.31 -22.59 -7.47
CA GLN A 173 -17.78 -23.22 -8.72
C GLN A 173 -19.15 -22.72 -9.21
N ASP A 174 -20.09 -22.52 -8.28
CA ASP A 174 -21.46 -22.07 -8.60
C ASP A 174 -21.80 -20.65 -8.10
N ASN A 175 -20.82 -19.87 -7.63
CA ASN A 175 -21.06 -18.53 -7.10
C ASN A 175 -19.97 -17.55 -7.52
N LEU A 176 -20.40 -16.46 -8.16
CA LEU A 176 -19.58 -15.28 -8.43
C LEU A 176 -19.01 -14.69 -7.13
N SER A 177 -17.88 -14.00 -7.27
CA SER A 177 -17.24 -13.25 -6.21
C SER A 177 -18.21 -12.22 -5.66
N GLU A 178 -18.25 -12.13 -4.33
CA GLU A 178 -18.89 -11.04 -3.63
C GLU A 178 -17.85 -9.95 -3.40
N HIS A 179 -18.18 -8.74 -3.83
CA HIS A 179 -17.39 -7.55 -3.65
C HIS A 179 -18.06 -6.67 -2.60
N MET A 180 -17.28 -6.23 -1.61
CA MET A 180 -17.72 -5.25 -0.64
C MET A 180 -16.85 -4.01 -0.76
N ILE A 181 -17.47 -2.83 -0.77
CA ILE A 181 -16.78 -1.54 -0.67
C ILE A 181 -17.54 -0.67 0.34
N LEU A 182 -16.82 -0.08 1.29
CA LEU A 182 -17.35 0.89 2.22
C LEU A 182 -17.17 2.29 1.63
N VAL A 183 -18.23 3.09 1.58
CA VAL A 183 -18.23 4.43 1.01
C VAL A 183 -19.05 5.39 1.86
N ASP A 184 -19.05 6.67 1.49
CA ASP A 184 -19.96 7.65 2.07
C ASP A 184 -21.39 7.46 1.53
N ARG A 185 -22.39 7.67 2.41
CA ARG A 185 -23.82 7.56 2.13
C ARG A 185 -24.29 8.39 0.93
N LEU A 186 -23.57 9.43 0.55
CA LEU A 186 -23.82 10.20 -0.67
C LEU A 186 -23.87 9.34 -1.93
N ILE A 187 -23.34 8.10 -1.90
CA ILE A 187 -23.47 7.16 -3.02
C ILE A 187 -24.94 6.88 -3.39
N LEU A 188 -25.86 7.00 -2.42
CA LEU A 188 -27.28 6.79 -2.62
C LEU A 188 -27.93 7.93 -3.42
N ASP A 189 -27.28 9.08 -3.54
CA ASP A 189 -27.74 10.22 -4.34
C ASP A 189 -27.53 9.99 -5.85
N PHE A 190 -26.95 8.86 -6.25
CA PHE A 190 -26.67 8.50 -7.64
C PHE A 190 -27.57 7.32 -8.09
N PRO A 191 -28.73 7.58 -8.72
CA PRO A 191 -29.70 6.54 -9.07
C PRO A 191 -29.13 5.44 -9.96
N ASN A 192 -28.22 5.80 -10.87
CA ASN A 192 -27.55 4.83 -11.76
C ASN A 192 -26.71 3.82 -10.97
N VAL A 193 -26.05 4.26 -9.89
CA VAL A 193 -25.31 3.35 -9.01
C VAL A 193 -26.26 2.43 -8.27
N VAL A 194 -27.36 2.96 -7.73
CA VAL A 194 -28.36 2.16 -7.03
C VAL A 194 -28.99 1.11 -7.94
N TYR A 195 -29.31 1.50 -9.18
CA TYR A 195 -29.81 0.58 -10.20
C TYR A 195 -28.78 -0.50 -10.55
N TRP A 196 -27.54 -0.10 -10.81
CA TRP A 196 -26.46 -1.02 -11.14
C TRP A 196 -26.23 -2.06 -10.04
N ILE A 197 -26.20 -1.64 -8.77
CA ILE A 197 -26.05 -2.54 -7.62
C ILE A 197 -27.19 -3.56 -7.57
N LYS A 198 -28.45 -3.16 -7.83
CA LYS A 198 -29.58 -4.09 -7.86
C LYS A 198 -29.46 -5.12 -8.99
N GLN A 199 -28.95 -4.73 -10.16
CA GLN A 199 -28.75 -5.65 -11.28
C GLN A 199 -27.68 -6.71 -10.99
N HIS A 200 -26.73 -6.41 -10.09
CA HIS A 200 -25.64 -7.31 -9.69
C HIS A 200 -25.93 -8.04 -8.37
N GLU A 201 -27.20 -8.35 -8.11
CA GLU A 201 -27.69 -8.99 -6.87
C GLU A 201 -27.16 -8.31 -5.59
N GLY A 202 -26.91 -7.02 -5.67
CA GLY A 202 -26.25 -6.26 -4.64
C GLY A 202 -27.19 -5.62 -3.64
N LYS A 203 -26.61 -5.12 -2.56
CA LYS A 203 -27.32 -4.49 -1.45
C LYS A 203 -26.47 -3.41 -0.80
N PHE A 204 -27.16 -2.46 -0.17
CA PHE A 204 -26.55 -1.50 0.72
C PHE A 204 -26.86 -1.90 2.16
N LEU A 205 -25.85 -1.93 3.00
CA LEU A 205 -25.97 -2.20 4.43
C LEU A 205 -25.43 -1.01 5.21
N GLU A 206 -26.20 -0.58 6.22
CA GLU A 206 -25.68 0.32 7.24
C GLU A 206 -24.46 -0.34 7.90
N ASN A 207 -23.44 0.46 8.22
CA ASN A 207 -22.24 -0.09 8.80
C ASN A 207 -22.39 -0.28 10.32
N ASP A 208 -22.23 -1.52 10.79
CA ASP A 208 -22.33 -1.85 12.21
C ASP A 208 -21.04 -1.57 13.00
N TYR A 209 -19.94 -1.21 12.32
CA TYR A 209 -18.70 -0.88 13.01
C TYR A 209 -18.87 0.42 13.80
N LYS A 210 -18.82 0.32 15.15
CA LYS A 210 -18.79 1.48 16.07
C LYS A 210 -17.70 2.50 15.76
N THR A 211 -16.67 2.08 15.02
CA THR A 211 -15.51 2.90 14.62
C THR A 211 -15.63 3.49 13.21
N SER A 212 -16.74 3.23 12.52
CA SER A 212 -17.02 3.84 11.21
C SER A 212 -17.54 5.27 11.36
N LEU A 213 -17.30 6.10 10.36
CA LEU A 213 -17.84 7.46 10.35
C LEU A 213 -19.38 7.42 10.25
N PRO A 214 -20.11 8.42 10.78
CA PRO A 214 -21.58 8.39 10.81
C PRO A 214 -22.27 8.24 9.46
N ARG A 215 -21.58 8.59 8.36
CA ARG A 215 -22.08 8.50 6.98
C ARG A 215 -21.61 7.24 6.26
N ALA A 216 -21.08 6.25 6.96
CA ALA A 216 -20.61 5.01 6.35
C ALA A 216 -21.77 4.19 5.78
N ILE A 217 -21.60 3.67 4.56
CA ILE A 217 -22.47 2.62 4.02
C ILE A 217 -21.63 1.58 3.28
N SER A 218 -21.93 0.31 3.53
CA SER A 218 -21.30 -0.81 2.84
C SER A 218 -22.15 -1.19 1.64
N LEU A 219 -21.56 -1.16 0.44
CA LEU A 219 -22.17 -1.74 -0.74
C LEU A 219 -21.61 -3.13 -0.98
N TYR A 220 -22.51 -4.06 -1.32
CA TYR A 220 -22.20 -5.42 -1.71
C TYR A 220 -22.76 -5.66 -3.10
N PHE A 221 -22.05 -6.39 -3.94
CA PHE A 221 -22.56 -6.89 -5.21
C PHE A 221 -21.80 -8.16 -5.61
N LYS A 222 -22.41 -8.96 -6.49
CA LYS A 222 -21.78 -10.13 -7.08
C LYS A 222 -21.29 -9.81 -8.48
N GLY A 223 -20.16 -10.37 -8.86
CA GLY A 223 -19.60 -10.14 -10.19
C GLY A 223 -18.22 -10.75 -10.36
N ASP A 224 -17.62 -10.49 -11.51
CA ASP A 224 -16.20 -10.68 -11.73
C ASP A 224 -15.43 -9.35 -11.59
N PHE A 225 -14.13 -9.36 -11.86
CA PHE A 225 -13.32 -8.14 -11.79
C PHE A 225 -13.56 -7.17 -12.95
N GLN A 226 -14.25 -7.55 -14.01
CA GLN A 226 -14.70 -6.62 -15.04
C GLN A 226 -15.90 -5.82 -14.52
N ASP A 227 -16.83 -6.46 -13.81
CA ASP A 227 -17.95 -5.79 -13.15
C ASP A 227 -17.46 -4.77 -12.11
N THR A 228 -16.42 -5.11 -11.33
CA THR A 228 -15.83 -4.15 -10.37
C THR A 228 -15.21 -2.93 -11.05
N LEU A 229 -14.61 -3.11 -12.23
CA LEU A 229 -14.02 -2.03 -13.01
C LEU A 229 -15.10 -1.11 -13.59
N GLU A 230 -16.20 -1.69 -14.08
CA GLU A 230 -17.37 -0.92 -14.51
C GLU A 230 -17.97 -0.12 -13.35
N PHE A 231 -18.18 -0.77 -12.20
CA PHE A 231 -18.67 -0.12 -10.99
C PHE A 231 -17.84 1.11 -10.61
N LEU A 232 -16.51 0.98 -10.56
CA LEU A 232 -15.62 2.08 -10.19
C LEU A 232 -15.76 3.31 -11.10
N GLN A 233 -16.17 3.11 -12.36
CA GLN A 233 -16.34 4.17 -13.35
C GLN A 233 -17.72 4.85 -13.29
N LEU A 234 -18.68 4.31 -12.54
CA LEU A 234 -20.01 4.92 -12.43
C LEU A 234 -19.94 6.32 -11.80
N PRO A 235 -20.70 7.30 -12.34
CA PRO A 235 -20.77 8.64 -11.76
C PRO A 235 -21.16 8.59 -10.28
N GLY A 236 -20.36 9.25 -9.43
CA GLY A 236 -20.58 9.32 -7.98
C GLY A 236 -19.76 8.34 -7.16
N VAL A 237 -19.33 7.19 -7.72
CA VAL A 237 -18.57 6.18 -6.97
C VAL A 237 -17.25 6.73 -6.46
N ARG A 238 -16.46 7.39 -7.32
CA ARG A 238 -15.21 8.04 -6.90
C ARG A 238 -15.42 9.08 -5.80
N ARG A 239 -16.49 9.87 -5.91
CA ARG A 239 -16.81 10.93 -4.93
C ARG A 239 -17.13 10.33 -3.56
N ALA A 240 -17.94 9.27 -3.53
CA ALA A 240 -18.33 8.61 -2.29
C ALA A 240 -17.16 7.87 -1.64
N LEU A 241 -16.31 7.22 -2.45
CA LEU A 241 -15.07 6.58 -2.01
C LEU A 241 -14.14 7.60 -1.33
N ILE A 242 -13.79 8.68 -2.02
CA ILE A 242 -12.86 9.70 -1.51
C ILE A 242 -13.42 10.35 -0.24
N ALA A 243 -14.71 10.72 -0.25
CA ALA A 243 -15.34 11.39 0.89
C ALA A 243 -15.21 10.57 2.18
N TYR A 244 -15.44 9.26 2.13
CA TYR A 244 -15.28 8.41 3.31
C TYR A 244 -13.81 8.10 3.62
N TRP A 245 -13.08 7.60 2.62
CA TRP A 245 -11.75 7.02 2.86
C TRP A 245 -10.76 8.08 3.31
N HIS A 246 -10.78 9.28 2.71
CA HIS A 246 -9.84 10.34 3.07
C HIS A 246 -10.18 10.94 4.42
N GLU A 247 -11.46 11.16 4.73
CA GLU A 247 -11.88 11.65 6.04
C GLU A 247 -11.43 10.69 7.15
N ALA A 248 -11.68 9.38 6.97
CA ALA A 248 -11.24 8.36 7.92
C ALA A 248 -9.71 8.32 8.07
N LEU A 249 -8.96 8.50 6.96
CA LEU A 249 -7.50 8.53 6.98
C LEU A 249 -6.95 9.78 7.68
N PHE A 250 -7.56 10.95 7.47
CA PHE A 250 -7.19 12.20 8.15
C PHE A 250 -7.44 12.09 9.66
N GLU A 251 -8.62 11.63 10.07
CA GLU A 251 -8.95 11.47 11.50
C GLU A 251 -7.93 10.54 12.19
N LEU A 252 -7.64 9.39 11.59
CA LEU A 252 -6.67 8.45 12.15
C LEU A 252 -5.24 9.00 12.16
N LYS A 253 -4.85 9.76 11.14
CA LYS A 253 -3.55 10.44 11.06
C LYS A 253 -3.40 11.45 12.19
N ASP A 254 -4.40 12.30 12.39
CA ASP A 254 -4.36 13.36 13.41
C ASP A 254 -4.36 12.77 14.83
N LEU A 255 -5.07 11.66 15.02
CA LEU A 255 -5.04 10.88 16.26
C LEU A 255 -3.81 9.97 16.42
N ASN A 256 -2.92 9.91 15.41
CA ASN A 256 -1.78 8.99 15.34
C ASN A 256 -2.17 7.52 15.62
N LYS A 257 -3.38 7.11 15.19
CA LYS A 257 -3.92 5.77 15.37
C LYS A 257 -3.56 4.87 14.20
N LYS A 258 -3.19 3.63 14.51
CA LYS A 258 -2.88 2.59 13.51
C LYS A 258 -4.06 1.66 13.29
N SER A 259 -4.06 1.00 12.14
CA SER A 259 -4.96 -0.11 11.85
C SER A 259 -4.68 -1.30 12.77
N SER A 260 -5.74 -1.91 13.27
CA SER A 260 -5.69 -3.18 14.02
C SER A 260 -5.09 -4.32 13.20
N TYR A 261 -5.10 -4.17 11.87
CA TYR A 261 -4.62 -5.13 10.89
C TYR A 261 -3.24 -4.76 10.30
N ALA A 262 -2.59 -3.71 10.79
CA ALA A 262 -1.29 -3.24 10.28
C ALA A 262 -0.19 -4.31 10.26
N ARG A 263 -0.24 -5.28 11.20
CA ARG A 263 0.71 -6.41 11.26
C ARG A 263 0.59 -7.39 10.10
N PHE A 264 -0.56 -7.41 9.42
CA PHE A 264 -0.82 -8.29 8.28
C PHE A 264 -0.59 -7.59 6.92
N HIS A 265 -0.27 -6.30 6.93
CA HIS A 265 -0.11 -5.49 5.71
C HIS A 265 0.98 -6.06 4.78
N ASN A 266 0.64 -6.27 3.51
CA ASN A 266 1.56 -6.73 2.49
C ASN A 266 2.27 -5.55 1.81
N TYR A 267 3.31 -5.04 2.48
CA TYR A 267 4.11 -3.91 2.02
C TYR A 267 4.67 -4.09 0.60
N ASN A 268 5.18 -5.28 0.29
CA ASN A 268 5.74 -5.59 -1.04
C ASN A 268 4.66 -5.59 -2.15
N ALA A 269 3.40 -5.87 -1.83
CA ALA A 269 2.31 -5.77 -2.79
C ALA A 269 1.97 -4.29 -3.07
N THR A 270 1.89 -3.50 -2.01
CA THR A 270 1.62 -2.05 -2.08
C THR A 270 2.64 -1.32 -2.94
N ILE A 271 3.95 -1.55 -2.72
CA ILE A 271 4.98 -0.87 -3.49
C ILE A 271 4.99 -1.32 -4.96
N LYS A 272 4.74 -2.61 -5.25
CA LYS A 272 4.63 -3.12 -6.62
C LYS A 272 3.44 -2.51 -7.36
N LEU A 273 2.29 -2.36 -6.69
CA LEU A 273 1.14 -1.62 -7.23
C LEU A 273 1.51 -0.16 -7.50
N TYR A 274 2.13 0.53 -6.55
CA TYR A 274 2.54 1.92 -6.74
C TYR A 274 3.50 2.12 -7.92
N GLN A 275 4.52 1.27 -8.04
CA GLN A 275 5.49 1.33 -9.14
C GLN A 275 4.80 1.14 -10.49
N SER A 276 3.89 0.17 -10.58
CA SER A 276 3.14 -0.07 -11.82
C SER A 276 2.20 1.08 -12.21
N ILE A 277 1.58 1.75 -11.23
CA ILE A 277 0.72 2.91 -11.46
C ILE A 277 1.54 4.11 -11.96
N ASN A 278 2.72 4.35 -11.37
CA ASN A 278 3.55 5.51 -11.69
C ASN A 278 4.58 5.26 -12.80
N LYS A 279 4.62 4.05 -13.38
CA LYS A 279 5.58 3.62 -14.41
C LYS A 279 7.04 3.88 -14.00
N ILE A 280 7.36 3.63 -12.72
CA ILE A 280 8.73 3.73 -12.16
C ILE A 280 9.45 2.40 -12.35
#